data_AF-A0A7J7KLR6-F1
#
_entry.id   AF-A0A7J7KLR6-F1
#
_cell.length_a   1.000
_cell.length_b   1.000
_cell.length_c   1.000
_cell.angle_alpha   90.00
_cell.angle_beta   90.00
_cell.angle_gamma   90.00
#
_symmetry.space_group_name_H-M   'P 1'
#
loop_
_entity.id
_entity.type
_entity.pdbx_description
1 polymer ?
#
loop_
_entity_poly.entity_id
_entity_poly.type
_entity_poly.pdbx_seq_one_letter_code
_entity_poly.pdbx_strand_id
1 'polypeptide(L)'
;MCGIFAYLNYMVPVKRQEVLDILIKGLQRLEYRGYDSAGLAIDGGQGADQSVINIIKQKGKVSELQKAILEQKDIDRDTLLECHVGISHTQFVVVHNGILTNYKDIKMFLEKKGFKFESETDTECIAKMMKHIYSSHENKQVTFQKLAEETIQQLEGAFALVFKSTHYPGEVVATRRGGPLLVGVRSKIKLATNAFPIIISGGMFPSV
;
A
#
# COMPACT_ATOMS: atom_id res chain seq x y z
N MET A 1 -8.38 -11.85 11.03
CA MET A 1 -6.95 -11.50 11.19
C MET A 1 -6.45 -11.23 9.79
N CYS A 2 -5.92 -10.04 9.47
CA CYS A 2 -5.69 -9.66 8.09
C CYS A 2 -4.30 -10.10 7.58
N GLY A 3 -4.07 -9.95 6.28
CA GLY A 3 -2.81 -10.25 5.61
C GLY A 3 -2.62 -9.29 4.43
N ILE A 4 -1.36 -8.95 4.22
CA ILE A 4 -0.92 -7.94 3.25
C ILE A 4 -0.12 -8.67 2.19
N PHE A 5 -0.40 -8.35 0.93
CA PHE A 5 0.43 -8.77 -0.20
C PHE A 5 0.60 -7.61 -1.17
N ALA A 6 1.84 -7.40 -1.61
CA ALA A 6 2.21 -6.40 -2.59
C ALA A 6 3.17 -7.02 -3.60
N TYR A 7 3.09 -6.56 -4.84
CA TYR A 7 3.96 -6.98 -5.93
C TYR A 7 4.50 -5.75 -6.65
N LEU A 8 5.83 -5.71 -6.79
CA LEU A 8 6.54 -4.67 -7.53
C LEU A 8 7.42 -5.35 -8.59
N ASN A 9 7.21 -4.96 -9.85
CA ASN A 9 8.15 -5.24 -10.94
C ASN A 9 8.90 -3.96 -11.29
N TYR A 10 10.20 -4.07 -11.51
CA TYR A 10 11.09 -2.95 -11.85
C TYR A 10 12.00 -3.37 -12.99
N MET A 11 11.89 -2.68 -14.13
CA MET A 11 12.60 -3.03 -15.38
C MET A 11 12.38 -4.48 -15.82
N VAL A 12 11.22 -5.04 -15.47
CA VAL A 12 10.77 -6.36 -15.92
C VAL A 12 9.36 -6.16 -16.47
N PRO A 13 9.19 -6.15 -17.80
CA PRO A 13 7.89 -5.99 -18.42
C PRO A 13 6.96 -7.14 -18.02
N VAL A 14 5.84 -6.79 -17.41
CA VAL A 14 4.78 -7.73 -17.01
C VAL A 14 3.44 -7.16 -17.48
N LYS A 15 2.57 -8.01 -18.01
CA LYS A 15 1.22 -7.60 -18.39
C LYS A 15 0.38 -7.29 -17.15
N ARG A 16 -0.53 -6.31 -17.25
CA ARG A 16 -1.44 -5.98 -16.13
C ARG A 16 -2.25 -7.19 -15.65
N GLN A 17 -2.69 -8.07 -16.56
CA GLN A 17 -3.33 -9.34 -16.18
C GLN A 17 -2.45 -10.24 -15.30
N GLU A 18 -1.17 -10.39 -15.64
CA GLU A 18 -0.25 -11.21 -14.86
C GLU A 18 -0.01 -10.63 -13.46
N VAL A 19 0.04 -9.29 -13.35
CA VAL A 19 0.11 -8.64 -12.05
C VAL A 19 -1.13 -8.93 -11.21
N LEU A 20 -2.33 -8.79 -11.79
CA LEU A 20 -3.59 -9.12 -11.12
C LEU A 20 -3.60 -10.57 -10.63
N ASP A 21 -3.18 -11.52 -11.48
CA ASP A 21 -3.11 -12.94 -11.12
C ASP A 21 -2.12 -13.20 -9.97
N ILE A 22 -0.97 -12.53 -9.97
CA ILE A 22 0.02 -12.62 -8.88
C ILE A 22 -0.58 -12.10 -7.57
N LEU A 23 -1.26 -10.95 -7.60
CA LEU A 23 -1.90 -10.36 -6.41
C LEU A 23 -3.00 -11.27 -5.86
N ILE A 24 -3.88 -11.79 -6.72
CA ILE A 24 -4.95 -12.71 -6.33
C ILE A 24 -4.39 -13.99 -5.72
N LYS A 25 -3.39 -14.62 -6.37
CA LYS A 25 -2.72 -15.82 -5.84
C LYS A 25 -2.04 -15.55 -4.49
N GLY A 26 -1.46 -14.36 -4.32
CA GLY A 26 -0.91 -13.91 -3.04
C GLY A 26 -1.96 -13.84 -1.94
N LEU A 27 -3.12 -13.24 -2.24
CA LEU A 27 -4.25 -13.15 -1.29
C LEU A 27 -4.85 -14.52 -0.95
N GLN A 28 -5.02 -15.40 -1.94
CA GLN A 28 -5.50 -16.77 -1.73
C GLN A 28 -4.61 -17.54 -0.76
N ARG A 29 -3.28 -17.38 -0.87
CA ARG A 29 -2.33 -18.00 0.07
C ARG A 29 -2.42 -17.46 1.49
N LEU A 30 -3.00 -16.28 1.68
CA LEU A 30 -3.20 -15.68 3.00
C LEU A 30 -4.63 -15.90 3.52
N GLU A 31 -5.54 -16.51 2.74
CA GLU A 31 -6.97 -16.68 3.06
C GLU A 31 -7.22 -17.48 4.34
N TYR A 32 -6.30 -18.38 4.69
CA TYR A 32 -6.36 -19.16 5.93
C TYR A 32 -6.37 -18.30 7.21
N ARG A 33 -5.96 -17.02 7.14
CA ARG A 33 -5.99 -16.09 8.28
C ARG A 33 -7.39 -15.53 8.58
N GLY A 34 -8.34 -15.71 7.66
CA GLY A 34 -9.72 -15.27 7.77
C GLY A 34 -9.92 -13.80 7.34
N TYR A 35 -10.73 -13.61 6.30
CA TYR A 35 -11.12 -12.30 5.77
C TYR A 35 -12.63 -12.19 5.59
N ASP A 36 -13.18 -11.05 6.00
CA ASP A 36 -14.57 -10.68 5.73
C ASP A 36 -14.69 -9.80 4.47
N SER A 37 -13.56 -9.33 3.94
CA SER A 37 -13.45 -8.58 2.68
C SER A 37 -12.02 -8.62 2.14
N ALA A 38 -11.87 -8.38 0.83
CA ALA A 38 -10.59 -8.24 0.16
C ALA A 38 -10.63 -7.07 -0.82
N GLY A 39 -9.48 -6.50 -1.15
CA GLY A 39 -9.42 -5.46 -2.17
C GLY A 39 -8.02 -5.20 -2.67
N LEU A 40 -7.90 -4.78 -3.92
CA LEU A 40 -6.63 -4.46 -4.54
C LEU A 40 -6.58 -3.09 -5.19
N ALA A 41 -5.37 -2.59 -5.37
CA ALA A 41 -5.04 -1.34 -6.00
C ALA A 41 -3.89 -1.57 -6.98
N ILE A 42 -4.06 -1.09 -8.20
CA ILE A 42 -3.08 -1.20 -9.28
C ILE A 42 -2.94 0.14 -9.99
N ASP A 43 -1.84 0.35 -10.70
CA ASP A 43 -1.72 1.52 -11.58
C ASP A 43 -2.77 1.40 -12.71
N GLY A 44 -3.60 2.43 -12.81
CA GLY A 44 -4.67 2.58 -13.80
C GLY A 44 -4.30 3.60 -14.87
N GLY A 45 -5.17 3.76 -15.87
CA GLY A 45 -4.94 4.60 -17.05
C GLY A 45 -4.77 3.79 -18.34
N GLN A 46 -4.97 4.45 -19.49
CA GLN A 46 -4.63 3.85 -20.79
C GLN A 46 -3.11 3.84 -20.93
N GLY A 47 -2.51 2.66 -21.18
CA GLY A 47 -1.07 2.52 -21.28
C GLY A 47 -0.34 2.53 -19.92
N ALA A 48 0.95 2.88 -19.94
CA ALA A 48 1.86 2.86 -18.79
C ALA A 48 1.73 4.09 -17.86
N ASP A 49 0.63 4.83 -17.95
CA ASP A 49 0.40 5.96 -17.06
C ASP A 49 0.24 5.44 -15.60
N GLN A 50 0.99 6.04 -14.68
CA GLN A 50 0.95 5.74 -13.24
C GLN A 50 0.26 6.86 -12.45
N SER A 51 -0.29 7.86 -13.14
CA SER A 51 -0.97 9.01 -12.53
C SER A 51 -2.31 8.66 -11.90
N VAL A 52 -2.90 7.52 -12.28
CA VAL A 52 -4.19 7.03 -11.78
C VAL A 52 -4.00 5.71 -11.05
N ILE A 53 -4.70 5.53 -9.93
CA ILE A 53 -4.73 4.24 -9.20
C ILE A 53 -6.14 3.70 -9.25
N ASN A 54 -6.31 2.51 -9.80
CA ASN A 54 -7.58 1.79 -9.82
C ASN A 54 -7.69 0.91 -8.59
N ILE A 55 -8.79 1.04 -7.84
CA ILE A 55 -9.02 0.30 -6.60
C ILE A 55 -10.31 -0.49 -6.70
N ILE A 56 -10.20 -1.76 -6.36
CA ILE A 56 -11.28 -2.74 -6.44
C ILE A 56 -11.40 -3.36 -5.07
N LYS A 57 -12.57 -3.25 -4.43
CA LYS A 57 -12.84 -3.81 -3.11
C LYS A 57 -14.09 -4.65 -3.19
N GLN A 58 -14.09 -5.81 -2.54
CA GLN A 58 -15.23 -6.71 -2.51
C GLN A 58 -15.39 -7.32 -1.12
N LYS A 59 -16.63 -7.37 -0.62
CA LYS A 59 -16.96 -8.09 0.62
C LYS A 59 -16.98 -9.59 0.36
N GLY A 60 -16.55 -10.37 1.34
CA GLY A 60 -16.46 -11.82 1.25
C GLY A 60 -15.08 -12.33 0.86
N LYS A 61 -15.05 -13.55 0.30
CA LYS A 61 -13.84 -14.31 -0.02
C LYS A 61 -13.06 -13.70 -1.19
N VAL A 62 -11.79 -14.11 -1.32
CA VAL A 62 -10.93 -13.66 -2.43
C VAL A 62 -11.49 -14.07 -3.80
N SER A 63 -12.27 -15.17 -3.85
CA SER A 63 -12.99 -15.59 -5.07
C SER A 63 -14.01 -14.55 -5.57
N GLU A 64 -14.67 -13.83 -4.66
CA GLU A 64 -15.63 -12.78 -5.05
C GLU A 64 -14.91 -11.56 -5.59
N LEU A 65 -13.74 -11.21 -5.01
CA LEU A 65 -12.89 -10.16 -5.56
C LEU A 65 -12.40 -10.51 -6.98
N GLN A 66 -12.03 -11.77 -7.23
CA GLN A 66 -11.63 -12.22 -8.56
C GLN A 66 -12.76 -12.04 -9.59
N LYS A 67 -14.01 -12.37 -9.24
CA LYS A 67 -15.18 -12.12 -10.10
C LYS A 67 -15.37 -10.62 -10.37
N ALA A 68 -15.31 -9.79 -9.33
CA ALA A 68 -15.45 -8.34 -9.46
C ALA A 68 -14.40 -7.73 -10.41
N ILE A 69 -13.15 -8.23 -10.37
CA ILE A 69 -12.07 -7.81 -11.29
C ILE A 69 -12.40 -8.22 -12.73
N LEU A 70 -12.96 -9.42 -12.92
CA LEU A 70 -13.33 -9.93 -14.25
C LEU A 70 -14.48 -9.13 -14.87
N GLU A 71 -15.40 -8.63 -14.06
CA GLU A 71 -16.57 -7.84 -14.49
C GLU A 71 -16.22 -6.39 -14.85
N GLN A 72 -15.09 -5.86 -14.37
CA GLN A 72 -14.64 -4.52 -14.75
C GLN A 72 -14.10 -4.49 -16.18
N LYS A 73 -14.82 -3.80 -17.07
CA LYS A 73 -14.47 -3.61 -18.49
C LYS A 73 -13.53 -2.44 -18.76
N ASP A 74 -13.39 -1.53 -17.80
CA ASP A 74 -12.61 -0.28 -17.96
C ASP A 74 -11.11 -0.47 -17.69
N ILE A 75 -10.68 -1.68 -17.31
CA ILE A 75 -9.27 -1.99 -17.05
C ILE A 75 -8.66 -2.64 -18.30
N ASP A 76 -7.72 -1.95 -18.93
CA ASP A 76 -6.92 -2.52 -20.03
C ASP A 76 -5.95 -3.58 -19.47
N ARG A 77 -6.27 -4.86 -19.69
CA ARG A 77 -5.51 -5.99 -19.15
C ARG A 77 -4.24 -6.30 -19.93
N ASP A 78 -4.17 -5.86 -21.18
CA ASP A 78 -3.09 -6.19 -22.12
C ASP A 78 -1.94 -5.18 -22.08
N THR A 79 -2.10 -4.07 -21.34
CA THR A 79 -1.01 -3.12 -21.11
C THR A 79 0.23 -3.81 -20.54
N LEU A 80 1.38 -3.61 -21.19
CA LEU A 80 2.69 -3.98 -20.69
C LEU A 80 3.22 -2.89 -19.75
N LEU A 81 3.61 -3.28 -18.54
CA LEU A 81 4.09 -2.37 -17.50
C LEU A 81 5.54 -2.72 -17.16
N GLU A 82 6.47 -1.79 -17.41
CA GLU A 82 7.90 -1.98 -17.08
C GLU A 82 8.21 -1.78 -15.60
N CYS A 83 7.51 -0.81 -14.99
CA CYS A 83 7.46 -0.56 -13.56
C CYS A 83 6.00 -0.53 -13.14
N HIS A 84 5.60 -1.34 -12.17
CA HIS A 84 4.26 -1.29 -11.61
C HIS A 84 4.27 -1.71 -10.14
N VAL A 85 3.42 -1.06 -9.37
CA VAL A 85 3.25 -1.35 -7.95
C VAL A 85 1.80 -1.76 -7.69
N GLY A 86 1.59 -3.05 -7.44
CA GLY A 86 0.29 -3.56 -7.01
C GLY A 86 0.24 -3.65 -5.49
N ILE A 87 -0.76 -3.04 -4.87
CA ILE A 87 -0.96 -3.13 -3.42
C ILE A 87 -2.40 -3.51 -3.12
N SER A 88 -2.60 -4.43 -2.18
CA SER A 88 -3.92 -4.84 -1.76
C SER A 88 -4.46 -4.03 -0.56
N HIS A 89 -5.18 -2.89 -0.77
CA HIS A 89 -6.13 -2.14 0.12
C HIS A 89 -5.98 -0.56 0.13
N THR A 90 -6.99 0.18 -0.38
CA THR A 90 -7.32 1.67 -0.30
C THR A 90 -6.49 2.76 -1.05
N GLN A 91 -6.91 4.07 -1.06
CA GLN A 91 -6.67 5.12 -2.10
C GLN A 91 -5.36 5.95 -2.10
N PHE A 92 -4.83 6.35 -0.94
CA PHE A 92 -3.39 6.20 -0.74
C PHE A 92 -3.29 4.75 -0.31
N VAL A 93 -2.59 3.93 -1.09
CA VAL A 93 -2.68 2.50 -0.84
C VAL A 93 -1.81 2.19 0.35
N VAL A 94 -2.45 2.31 1.51
CA VAL A 94 -1.95 1.88 2.79
C VAL A 94 -2.67 0.61 3.10
N VAL A 95 -1.96 -0.50 2.94
CA VAL A 95 -2.45 -1.75 3.52
C VAL A 95 -2.03 -1.76 4.96
N HIS A 96 -3.00 -1.92 5.83
CA HIS A 96 -2.80 -1.96 7.26
C HIS A 96 -3.16 -3.34 7.79
N ASN A 97 -2.23 -3.94 8.51
CA ASN A 97 -2.50 -5.12 9.32
C ASN A 97 -2.07 -4.83 10.74
N GLY A 98 -3.03 -4.70 11.63
CA GLY A 98 -2.79 -4.18 12.95
C GLY A 98 -3.99 -3.46 13.51
N ILE A 99 -3.77 -2.80 14.65
CA ILE A 99 -4.75 -1.93 15.30
C ILE A 99 -4.03 -0.63 15.66
N LEU A 100 -4.58 0.49 15.18
CA LEU A 100 -4.14 1.82 15.57
C LEU A 100 -4.89 2.25 16.84
N THR A 101 -4.18 2.39 17.96
CA THR A 101 -4.82 2.65 19.26
C THR A 101 -5.29 4.10 19.41
N ASN A 102 -4.57 5.05 18.81
CA ASN A 102 -4.86 6.49 18.87
C ASN A 102 -5.65 7.01 17.65
N TYR A 103 -6.36 6.13 16.93
CA TYR A 103 -7.08 6.51 15.69
C TYR A 103 -8.14 7.59 15.92
N LYS A 104 -8.78 7.62 17.10
CA LYS A 104 -9.81 8.61 17.44
C LYS A 104 -9.22 10.02 17.52
N ASP A 105 -8.07 10.16 18.16
CA ASP A 105 -7.39 11.45 18.30
C ASP A 105 -6.91 11.97 16.95
N ILE A 106 -6.35 11.08 16.12
CA ILE A 106 -5.94 11.37 14.74
C ILE A 106 -7.16 11.81 13.92
N LYS A 107 -8.27 11.09 14.00
CA LYS A 107 -9.50 11.42 13.26
C LYS A 107 -10.01 12.81 13.65
N MET A 108 -10.13 13.08 14.94
CA MET A 108 -10.56 14.39 15.45
C MET A 108 -9.63 15.52 15.00
N PHE A 109 -8.31 15.29 15.01
CA PHE A 109 -7.34 16.27 14.52
C PHE A 109 -7.52 16.56 13.02
N LEU A 110 -7.67 15.52 12.20
CA LEU A 110 -7.82 15.65 10.75
C LEU A 110 -9.18 16.27 10.37
N GLU A 111 -10.26 15.95 11.08
CA GLU A 111 -11.57 16.59 10.90
C GLU A 111 -11.51 18.09 11.17
N LYS A 112 -10.79 18.52 12.23
CA LYS A 112 -10.53 19.94 12.50
C LYS A 112 -9.73 20.64 11.39
N LYS A 113 -8.88 19.89 10.67
CA LYS A 113 -8.13 20.38 9.50
C LYS A 113 -8.95 20.35 8.20
N GLY A 114 -10.22 19.95 8.25
CA GLY A 114 -11.14 19.97 7.11
C GLY A 114 -11.19 18.67 6.29
N PHE A 115 -10.59 17.58 6.77
CA PHE A 115 -10.69 16.28 6.12
C PHE A 115 -12.05 15.63 6.40
N LYS A 116 -12.72 15.15 5.34
CA LYS A 116 -13.95 14.35 5.45
C LYS A 116 -13.61 12.87 5.45
N PHE A 117 -14.14 12.11 6.40
CA PHE A 117 -13.99 10.65 6.48
C PHE A 117 -15.16 9.93 5.84
N GLU A 118 -14.85 8.86 5.10
CA GLU A 118 -15.85 8.02 4.40
C GLU A 118 -16.01 6.66 5.08
N SER A 119 -15.09 6.32 5.99
CA SER A 119 -15.01 5.07 6.72
C SER A 119 -14.81 5.32 8.22
N GLU A 120 -15.21 4.33 9.00
CA GLU A 120 -14.89 4.25 10.42
C GLU A 120 -13.61 3.46 10.69
N THR A 121 -12.92 3.03 9.63
CA THR A 121 -11.67 2.27 9.74
C THR A 121 -10.50 3.16 10.16
N ASP A 122 -9.65 2.61 11.01
CA ASP A 122 -8.37 3.20 11.40
C ASP A 122 -7.43 3.42 10.22
N THR A 123 -7.54 2.57 9.19
CA THR A 123 -6.70 2.60 7.98
C THR A 123 -6.88 3.89 7.19
N GLU A 124 -8.10 4.44 7.15
CA GLU A 124 -8.36 5.73 6.49
C GLU A 124 -7.64 6.89 7.21
N CYS A 125 -7.51 6.82 8.53
CA CYS A 125 -6.79 7.82 9.32
C CYS A 125 -5.32 7.91 8.89
N ILE A 126 -4.68 6.77 8.60
CA ILE A 126 -3.29 6.71 8.15
C ILE A 126 -3.13 7.37 6.78
N ALA A 127 -4.01 7.03 5.83
CA ALA A 127 -3.99 7.60 4.47
C ALA A 127 -4.17 9.13 4.50
N LYS A 128 -5.11 9.64 5.30
CA LYS A 128 -5.35 11.08 5.42
C LYS A 128 -4.24 11.80 6.19
N MET A 129 -3.65 11.17 7.21
CA MET A 129 -2.50 11.72 7.94
C MET A 129 -1.30 11.92 7.00
N MET A 130 -0.97 10.91 6.19
CA MET A 130 0.10 11.03 5.21
C MET A 130 -0.15 12.16 4.20
N LYS A 131 -1.40 12.30 3.73
CA LYS A 131 -1.80 13.40 2.85
C LYS A 131 -1.68 14.77 3.54
N HIS A 132 -2.03 14.85 4.82
CA HIS A 132 -1.89 16.08 5.61
C HIS A 132 -0.42 16.50 5.70
N ILE A 133 0.46 15.59 6.11
CA ILE A 133 1.91 15.85 6.23
C ILE A 133 2.49 16.26 4.87
N TYR A 134 2.11 15.58 3.79
CA TYR A 134 2.56 15.94 2.44
C TYR A 134 2.11 17.36 2.04
N SER A 135 0.87 17.74 2.36
CA SER A 135 0.34 19.08 2.08
C SER A 135 1.00 20.17 2.93
N SER A 136 1.50 19.82 4.11
CA SER A 136 2.22 20.74 5.00
C SER A 136 3.65 21.04 4.55
N HIS A 137 4.23 20.25 3.64
CA HIS A 137 5.55 20.52 3.09
C HIS A 137 5.47 21.56 1.97
N GLU A 138 5.97 22.77 2.24
CA GLU A 138 5.91 23.91 1.31
C GLU A 138 6.55 23.62 -0.06
N ASN A 139 7.66 22.88 -0.08
CA ASN A 139 8.43 22.64 -1.31
C ASN A 139 8.10 21.32 -2.03
N LYS A 140 7.24 20.45 -1.47
CA LYS A 140 6.92 19.10 -1.99
C LYS A 140 8.12 18.20 -2.35
N GLN A 141 9.35 18.59 -2.03
CA GLN A 141 10.58 17.80 -2.22
C GLN A 141 10.88 16.89 -1.02
N VAL A 142 9.85 16.38 -0.36
CA VAL A 142 10.02 15.39 0.69
C VAL A 142 10.21 14.01 0.04
N THR A 143 11.09 13.17 0.57
CA THR A 143 11.24 11.81 0.07
C THR A 143 10.07 10.95 0.55
N PHE A 144 9.69 9.92 -0.21
CA PHE A 144 8.57 9.06 0.20
C PHE A 144 8.84 8.35 1.53
N GLN A 145 10.09 7.95 1.75
CA GLN A 145 10.56 7.42 3.04
C GLN A 145 10.31 8.41 4.18
N LYS A 146 10.74 9.67 4.04
CA LYS A 146 10.60 10.67 5.10
C LYS A 146 9.13 10.94 5.43
N LEU A 147 8.29 11.01 4.40
CA LEU A 147 6.85 11.16 4.57
C LEU A 147 6.23 10.00 5.35
N ALA A 148 6.65 8.77 5.06
CA ALA A 148 6.21 7.59 5.80
C ALA A 148 6.74 7.59 7.25
N GLU A 149 7.99 7.99 7.48
CA GLU A 149 8.59 8.13 8.81
C GLU A 149 7.81 9.11 9.70
N GLU A 150 7.52 10.30 9.19
CA GLU A 150 6.74 11.30 9.92
C GLU A 150 5.31 10.84 10.17
N THR A 151 4.72 10.11 9.21
CA THR A 151 3.40 9.52 9.38
C THR A 151 3.40 8.53 10.55
N ILE A 152 4.34 7.56 10.59
CA ILE A 152 4.37 6.54 11.65
C ILE A 152 4.79 7.06 13.02
N GLN A 153 5.40 8.25 13.11
CA GLN A 153 5.67 8.92 14.38
C GLN A 153 4.38 9.38 15.07
N GLN A 154 3.33 9.69 14.30
CA GLN A 154 2.02 10.07 14.83
C GLN A 154 1.13 8.86 15.17
N LEU A 155 1.52 7.66 14.77
CA LEU A 155 0.73 6.44 14.94
C LEU A 155 1.12 5.69 16.22
N GLU A 156 0.13 5.24 16.98
CA GLU A 156 0.31 4.37 18.14
C GLU A 156 -0.36 3.00 17.95
N GLY A 157 0.23 1.97 18.54
CA GLY A 157 -0.25 0.59 18.44
C GLY A 157 0.69 -0.31 17.66
N ALA A 158 0.14 -1.41 17.13
CA ALA A 158 0.88 -2.43 16.41
C ALA A 158 0.33 -2.55 15.00
N PHE A 159 1.19 -2.36 14.00
CA PHE A 159 0.83 -2.31 12.59
C PHE A 159 1.95 -2.83 11.68
N ALA A 160 1.56 -3.39 10.54
CA ALA A 160 2.38 -3.51 9.34
C ALA A 160 1.71 -2.68 8.25
N LEU A 161 2.49 -1.81 7.60
CA LEU A 161 2.04 -0.84 6.61
C LEU A 161 2.83 -0.98 5.33
N VAL A 162 2.15 -0.86 4.19
CA VAL A 162 2.77 -0.70 2.87
C VAL A 162 2.10 0.47 2.19
N PHE A 163 2.88 1.49 1.81
CA PHE A 163 2.45 2.73 1.21
C PHE A 163 2.74 2.76 -0.30
N LYS A 164 1.79 3.28 -1.07
CA LYS A 164 1.95 3.70 -2.48
C LYS A 164 1.28 5.05 -2.70
N SER A 165 1.87 5.87 -3.58
CA SER A 165 1.33 7.17 -3.96
C SER A 165 1.58 7.45 -5.44
N THR A 166 0.69 8.19 -6.08
CA THR A 166 0.88 8.73 -7.44
C THR A 166 1.94 9.82 -7.51
N HIS A 167 2.29 10.43 -6.36
CA HIS A 167 3.38 11.42 -6.28
C HIS A 167 4.78 10.80 -6.34
N TYR A 168 4.88 9.50 -6.03
CA TYR A 168 6.13 8.73 -6.01
C TYR A 168 5.97 7.47 -6.89
N PRO A 169 5.84 7.64 -8.22
CA PRO A 169 5.63 6.53 -9.15
C PRO A 169 6.78 5.52 -9.10
N GLY A 170 6.43 4.23 -9.06
CA GLY A 170 7.42 3.14 -8.97
C GLY A 170 8.05 2.92 -7.60
N GLU A 171 7.69 3.71 -6.59
CA GLU A 171 8.20 3.56 -5.22
C GLU A 171 7.18 2.87 -4.29
N VAL A 172 7.70 2.10 -3.34
CA VAL A 172 6.94 1.49 -2.24
C VAL A 172 7.71 1.72 -0.95
N VAL A 173 7.01 2.16 0.08
CA VAL A 173 7.56 2.20 1.43
C VAL A 173 6.80 1.22 2.30
N ALA A 174 7.51 0.29 2.94
CA ALA A 174 6.93 -0.69 3.84
C ALA A 174 7.54 -0.55 5.23
N THR A 175 6.73 -0.62 6.28
CA THR A 175 7.16 -0.45 7.67
C THR A 175 6.35 -1.32 8.62
N ARG A 176 6.92 -1.68 9.77
CA ARG A 176 6.25 -2.46 10.80
C ARG A 176 6.57 -1.97 12.20
N ARG A 177 5.59 -2.07 13.09
CA ARG A 177 5.71 -1.97 14.54
C ARG A 177 4.87 -3.09 15.15
N GLY A 178 5.48 -4.07 15.81
CA GLY A 178 4.77 -5.19 16.44
C GLY A 178 4.23 -6.29 15.49
N GLY A 179 3.87 -6.01 14.24
CA GLY A 179 3.33 -7.00 13.28
C GLY A 179 4.35 -7.56 12.28
N PRO A 180 4.30 -8.84 11.86
CA PRO A 180 5.29 -9.41 10.93
C PRO A 180 5.19 -8.79 9.52
N LEU A 181 6.34 -8.50 8.91
CA LEU A 181 6.46 -7.97 7.55
C LEU A 181 7.74 -8.53 6.93
N LEU A 182 7.68 -9.01 5.69
CA LEU A 182 8.81 -9.54 4.95
C LEU A 182 8.78 -9.04 3.50
N VAL A 183 9.95 -8.92 2.89
CA VAL A 183 10.12 -8.54 1.48
C VAL A 183 10.85 -9.66 0.76
N GLY A 184 10.18 -10.29 -0.21
CA GLY A 184 10.80 -11.28 -1.09
C GLY A 184 11.34 -10.61 -2.34
N VAL A 185 12.62 -10.80 -2.66
CA VAL A 185 13.23 -10.25 -3.87
C VAL A 185 13.63 -11.36 -4.84
N ARG A 186 13.29 -11.18 -6.11
CA ARG A 186 13.66 -12.08 -7.20
C ARG A 186 14.20 -11.28 -8.38
N SER A 187 15.36 -11.67 -8.89
CA SER A 187 15.96 -11.10 -10.10
C SER A 187 16.49 -12.21 -11.00
N LYS A 188 16.58 -11.93 -12.30
CA LYS A 188 17.25 -12.82 -13.28
C LYS A 188 18.74 -12.94 -12.99
N ILE A 189 19.34 -11.90 -12.43
CA ILE A 189 20.73 -11.87 -12.02
C ILE A 189 20.81 -12.29 -10.56
N LYS A 190 21.81 -13.09 -10.20
CA LYS A 190 22.09 -13.43 -8.80
C LYS A 190 22.44 -12.14 -8.06
N LEU A 191 21.53 -11.67 -7.21
CA LEU A 191 21.75 -10.51 -6.36
C LEU A 191 22.60 -10.93 -5.17
N ALA A 192 23.75 -10.29 -4.98
CA ALA A 192 24.51 -10.41 -3.74
C ALA A 192 23.81 -9.57 -2.65
N THR A 193 23.87 -9.99 -1.39
CA THR A 193 23.14 -9.37 -0.27
C THR A 193 23.45 -7.87 -0.10
N ASN A 194 24.64 -7.45 -0.55
CA ASN A 194 25.17 -6.09 -0.58
C ASN A 194 24.71 -5.25 -1.80
N ALA A 195 23.91 -5.80 -2.71
CA ALA A 195 23.41 -5.08 -3.89
C ALA A 195 22.18 -4.20 -3.59
N PHE A 196 21.60 -4.31 -2.39
CA PHE A 196 20.51 -3.45 -1.95
C PHE A 196 21.07 -2.38 -1.00
N PRO A 197 20.86 -1.09 -1.27
CA PRO A 197 21.07 -0.06 -0.25
C PRO A 197 19.98 -0.24 0.81
N ILE A 198 20.24 -1.09 1.81
CA ILE A 198 19.38 -1.21 2.98
C ILE A 198 19.68 0.01 3.85
N ILE A 199 18.89 1.07 3.69
CA ILE A 199 18.94 2.23 4.59
C ILE A 199 18.11 1.89 5.81
N ILE A 200 18.78 1.49 6.89
CA ILE A 200 18.14 1.30 8.20
C ILE A 200 18.10 2.67 8.88
N SER A 201 16.98 3.37 8.72
CA SER A 201 16.68 4.57 9.51
C SER A 201 16.28 4.12 10.92
N GLY A 202 17.21 4.27 11.88
CA GLY A 202 16.92 4.09 13.30
C GLY A 202 16.05 5.25 13.77
N GLY A 203 14.73 5.10 13.65
CA GLY A 203 13.81 6.03 14.30
C GLY A 203 14.14 6.10 15.79
N MET A 204 14.44 7.29 16.30
CA MET A 204 14.50 7.53 17.74
C MET A 204 13.08 7.34 18.30
N PHE A 205 12.72 6.10 18.60
CA PHE A 205 11.55 5.79 19.39
C PHE A 205 11.98 5.88 20.85
N PRO A 206 11.35 6.70 21.70
CA PRO A 206 11.64 6.68 23.12
C PRO A 206 11.43 5.25 23.60
N SER A 207 12.47 4.67 24.21
CA SER A 207 12.39 3.42 24.93
C SER A 207 11.36 3.59 26.03
N VAL A 208 10.28 2.82 25.94
CA VAL A 208 9.29 2.68 27.01
C VAL A 208 9.96 2.09 28.24
#